data_AF-E2B2G6-F1
#
_entry.id   AF-E2B2G6-F1
#
_cell.length_a   1.000
_cell.length_b   1.000
_cell.length_c   1.000
_cell.angle_alpha   90.00
_cell.angle_beta   90.00
_cell.angle_gamma   90.00
#
_symmetry.space_group_name_H-M   'P 1'
#
loop_
_entity.id
_entity.type
_entity.pdbx_description
1 polymer ?
#
loop_
_entity_poly.entity_id
_entity_poly.type
_entity_poly.pdbx_seq_one_letter_code
_entity_poly.pdbx_strand_id
1 'polypeptide(L)'
;IMAAYPPNEIVDMIRILGEARNNYSAAERLYAERFPDRRHADRKVIKRLCDRAEQGFLRRNRRKSGPDEVTSLTVIGAVALNPQISTRQIERQYGISKSPANRVLKLNKFHPYHIHLTQQLEERDYQRRVRFCNWARDQIQQNPRFIADTLFSDEATFCNRGGVNRHNCHYYSDANPHWQRSQEFKRQWSINVWAGMGDVIVGPFFL
;
A
#
# COMPACT_ATOMS: atom_id res chain seq x y z
N ILE A 1 -10.08 24.11 3.16
CA ILE A 1 -10.43 23.81 1.74
C ILE A 1 -11.95 23.90 1.62
N MET A 2 -12.51 24.86 0.86
CA MET A 2 -13.97 24.97 0.71
C MET A 2 -14.53 23.68 0.08
N ALA A 3 -15.45 23.01 0.76
CA ALA A 3 -16.19 21.88 0.22
C ALA A 3 -16.91 22.29 -1.09
N ALA A 4 -17.00 21.37 -2.05
CA ALA A 4 -17.72 21.62 -3.30
C ALA A 4 -19.23 21.58 -3.04
N TYR A 5 -19.98 22.50 -3.63
CA TYR A 5 -21.45 22.43 -3.62
C TYR A 5 -21.90 21.18 -4.38
N PRO A 6 -22.90 20.45 -3.88
CA PRO A 6 -23.44 19.31 -4.60
C PRO A 6 -24.17 19.78 -5.88
N PRO A 7 -24.27 18.93 -6.93
CA PRO A 7 -24.80 19.35 -8.22
C PRO A 7 -26.21 19.96 -8.17
N ASN A 8 -27.09 19.47 -7.29
CA ASN A 8 -28.43 20.01 -7.07
C ASN A 8 -28.40 21.45 -6.54
N GLU A 9 -27.53 21.76 -5.57
CA GLU A 9 -27.38 23.12 -5.05
C GLU A 9 -26.83 24.09 -6.11
N ILE A 10 -25.94 23.61 -6.99
CA ILE A 10 -25.43 24.40 -8.12
C ILE A 10 -26.56 24.74 -9.10
N VAL A 11 -27.44 23.78 -9.40
CA VAL A 11 -28.62 24.02 -10.26
C VAL A 11 -29.57 25.05 -9.63
N ASP A 12 -29.82 24.95 -8.32
CA ASP A 12 -30.66 25.92 -7.61
C ASP A 12 -30.06 27.33 -7.63
N MET A 13 -28.73 27.47 -7.50
CA MET A 13 -28.04 28.77 -7.64
C MET A 13 -28.21 29.37 -9.03
N ILE A 14 -28.11 28.55 -10.09
CA ILE A 14 -28.28 29.00 -11.48
C ILE A 14 -29.72 29.45 -11.72
N ARG A 15 -30.72 28.72 -11.20
CA ARG A 15 -32.14 29.11 -11.27
C ARG A 15 -32.40 30.44 -10.57
N ILE A 16 -31.89 30.60 -9.35
CA ILE A 16 -32.04 31.85 -8.59
C ILE A 16 -31.33 33.03 -9.28
N LEU A 17 -30.20 32.81 -9.94
CA LEU A 17 -29.57 33.85 -10.75
C LEU A 17 -30.46 34.28 -11.92
N GLY A 18 -31.13 33.33 -12.57
CA GLY A 18 -32.13 33.60 -13.60
C GLY A 18 -33.30 34.44 -13.07
N GLU A 19 -33.86 34.07 -11.91
CA GLU A 19 -34.91 34.83 -11.22
C GLU A 19 -34.45 36.25 -10.85
N ALA A 20 -33.19 36.38 -10.42
CA ALA A 20 -32.54 37.64 -10.11
C ALA A 20 -32.15 38.48 -11.35
N ARG A 21 -32.59 38.07 -12.56
CA ARG A 21 -32.27 38.74 -13.83
C ARG A 21 -30.77 38.95 -14.04
N ASN A 22 -29.99 37.91 -13.74
CA ASN A 22 -28.52 37.90 -13.81
C ASN A 22 -27.82 38.90 -12.86
N ASN A 23 -28.51 39.42 -11.84
CA ASN A 23 -27.89 40.21 -10.79
C ASN A 23 -27.36 39.31 -9.67
N TYR A 24 -26.05 39.08 -9.65
CA TYR A 24 -25.39 38.21 -8.69
C TYR A 24 -25.57 38.64 -7.22
N SER A 25 -25.64 39.94 -6.92
CA SER A 25 -25.86 40.44 -5.55
C SER A 25 -27.30 40.25 -5.08
N ALA A 26 -28.27 40.24 -6.01
CA ALA A 26 -29.65 39.89 -5.70
C ALA A 26 -29.81 38.37 -5.58
N ALA A 27 -29.14 37.60 -6.43
CA ALA A 27 -29.14 36.14 -6.39
C ALA A 27 -28.57 35.59 -5.08
N GLU A 28 -27.49 36.19 -4.56
CA GLU A 28 -26.92 35.83 -3.25
C GLU A 28 -27.95 35.96 -2.11
N ARG A 29 -28.66 37.09 -2.06
CA ARG A 29 -29.69 37.35 -1.04
C ARG A 29 -30.87 36.39 -1.18
N LEU A 30 -31.40 36.25 -2.39
CA LEU A 30 -32.52 35.33 -2.69
C LEU A 30 -32.16 33.88 -2.40
N TYR A 31 -30.91 33.47 -2.64
CA TYR A 31 -30.44 32.11 -2.33
C TYR A 31 -30.41 31.85 -0.83
N ALA A 32 -29.89 32.81 -0.04
CA ALA A 32 -29.88 32.71 1.42
C ALA A 32 -31.30 32.72 2.02
N GLU A 33 -32.21 33.54 1.47
CA GLU A 33 -33.60 33.62 1.90
C GLU A 33 -34.37 32.31 1.62
N ARG A 34 -34.19 31.72 0.42
CA ARG A 34 -34.93 30.52 0.01
C ARG A 34 -34.35 29.23 0.59
N PHE A 35 -33.06 29.20 0.95
CA PHE A 35 -32.38 28.02 1.47
C PHE A 35 -31.60 28.31 2.76
N PRO A 36 -32.29 28.65 3.87
CA PRO A 36 -31.64 29.11 5.10
C PRO A 36 -30.78 28.03 5.79
N ASP A 37 -31.13 26.75 5.60
CA ASP A 37 -30.40 25.62 6.20
C ASP A 37 -29.18 25.17 5.38
N ARG A 38 -28.95 25.80 4.21
CA ARG A 38 -27.85 25.44 3.31
C ARG A 38 -26.66 26.34 3.52
N ARG A 39 -25.54 25.94 2.93
CA ARG A 39 -24.36 26.79 2.86
C ARG A 39 -24.63 27.96 1.91
N HIS A 40 -24.53 29.19 2.42
CA HIS A 40 -24.76 30.38 1.61
C HIS A 40 -23.57 30.68 0.69
N ALA A 41 -23.84 30.72 -0.61
CA ALA A 41 -22.86 31.08 -1.63
C ALA A 41 -22.83 32.59 -1.87
N ASP A 42 -21.67 33.20 -1.67
CA ASP A 42 -21.39 34.60 -2.05
C ASP A 42 -21.61 34.81 -3.56
N ARG A 43 -22.05 35.99 -3.99
CA ARG A 43 -22.13 36.41 -5.41
C ARG A 43 -20.90 36.01 -6.23
N LYS A 44 -19.68 36.06 -5.67
CA LYS A 44 -18.44 35.65 -6.35
C LYS A 44 -18.37 34.14 -6.60
N VAL A 45 -18.99 33.34 -5.73
CA VAL A 45 -19.08 31.88 -5.88
C VAL A 45 -20.10 31.53 -6.95
N ILE A 46 -21.27 32.16 -6.92
CA ILE A 46 -22.33 31.98 -7.94
C ILE A 46 -21.77 32.33 -9.32
N LYS A 47 -21.10 33.48 -9.47
CA LYS A 47 -20.44 33.86 -10.73
C LYS A 47 -19.43 32.82 -11.21
N ARG A 48 -18.50 32.38 -10.36
CA ARG A 48 -17.51 31.35 -10.69
C ARG A 48 -18.11 29.96 -10.98
N LEU A 49 -19.36 29.71 -10.60
CA LEU A 49 -20.08 28.50 -10.97
C LEU A 49 -20.70 28.65 -12.35
N CYS A 50 -21.34 29.77 -12.64
CA CYS A 50 -21.90 30.09 -13.96
C CYS A 50 -20.82 30.13 -15.05
N ASP A 51 -19.74 30.90 -14.85
CA ASP A 51 -18.62 30.98 -15.80
C ASP A 51 -18.06 29.59 -16.14
N ARG A 52 -18.07 28.68 -15.17
CA ARG A 52 -17.56 27.31 -15.30
C ARG A 52 -18.55 26.37 -15.98
N ALA A 53 -19.84 26.54 -15.68
CA ALA A 53 -20.94 25.80 -16.30
C ALA A 53 -21.06 26.14 -17.78
N GLU A 54 -20.93 27.42 -18.15
CA GLU A 54 -20.88 27.89 -19.54
C GLU A 54 -19.72 27.27 -20.32
N GLN A 55 -18.59 26.99 -19.66
CA GLN A 55 -17.45 26.28 -20.23
C GLN A 55 -17.62 24.75 -20.24
N GLY A 56 -18.79 24.22 -19.84
CA GLY A 56 -19.10 22.79 -19.86
C GLY A 56 -18.65 22.00 -18.62
N PHE A 57 -18.23 22.66 -17.54
CA PHE A 57 -17.67 21.98 -16.35
C PHE A 57 -18.52 22.22 -15.08
N LEU A 58 -19.43 21.29 -14.76
CA LEU A 58 -20.22 21.33 -13.51
C LEU A 58 -19.46 20.79 -12.27
N ARG A 59 -18.29 20.16 -12.47
CA ARG A 59 -17.41 19.69 -11.39
C ARG A 59 -16.07 20.40 -11.43
N ARG A 60 -15.47 20.60 -10.26
CA ARG A 60 -14.12 21.17 -10.15
C ARG A 60 -13.11 20.16 -10.70
N ASN A 61 -12.55 20.43 -11.87
CA ASN A 61 -11.42 19.68 -12.40
C ASN A 61 -10.17 20.03 -11.59
N ARG A 62 -9.87 19.22 -10.57
CA ARG A 62 -8.60 19.32 -9.86
C ARG A 62 -7.55 18.64 -10.74
N ARG A 63 -6.78 19.44 -11.48
CA ARG A 63 -5.61 18.92 -12.19
C ARG A 63 -4.72 18.23 -11.15
N LYS A 64 -4.52 16.92 -11.30
CA LYS A 64 -3.50 16.20 -10.53
C LYS A 64 -2.17 16.59 -11.16
N SER A 65 -1.46 17.53 -10.55
CA SER A 65 -0.08 17.79 -10.95
C SER A 65 0.74 16.53 -10.65
N GLY A 66 1.52 16.09 -11.65
CA GLY A 66 2.50 15.03 -11.45
C GLY A 66 3.56 15.44 -10.43
N PRO A 67 4.42 14.50 -10.00
CA PRO A 67 5.62 14.86 -9.26
C PRO A 67 6.46 15.83 -10.10
N ASP A 68 7.15 16.72 -9.41
CA ASP A 68 8.13 17.62 -10.01
C ASP A 68 9.23 16.82 -10.75
N GLU A 69 9.79 17.39 -11.81
CA GLU A 69 10.75 16.72 -12.69
C GLU A 69 12.05 16.40 -11.95
N VAL A 70 12.56 17.36 -11.17
CA VAL A 70 13.78 17.18 -10.35
C VAL A 70 13.54 16.07 -9.33
N THR A 71 12.41 16.12 -8.63
CA THR A 71 12.01 15.07 -7.68
C THR A 71 11.94 13.69 -8.35
N SER A 72 11.40 13.63 -9.57
CA SER A 72 11.28 12.39 -10.32
C SER A 72 12.65 11.82 -10.70
N LEU A 73 13.53 12.64 -11.24
CA LEU A 73 14.90 12.25 -11.61
C LEU A 73 15.71 11.80 -10.40
N THR A 74 15.62 12.52 -9.28
CA THR A 74 16.36 12.16 -8.05
C THR A 74 15.90 10.79 -7.51
N VAL A 75 14.59 10.52 -7.46
CA VAL A 75 14.07 9.25 -6.95
C VAL A 75 14.42 8.09 -7.89
N ILE A 76 14.28 8.27 -9.20
CA ILE A 76 14.64 7.23 -10.18
C ILE A 76 16.15 6.96 -10.14
N GLY A 77 16.98 8.00 -10.10
CA GLY A 77 18.43 7.86 -9.99
C GLY A 77 18.87 7.16 -8.70
N ALA A 78 18.24 7.50 -7.56
CA ALA A 78 18.52 6.84 -6.29
C ALA A 78 18.21 5.34 -6.32
N VAL A 79 17.09 4.95 -6.93
CA VAL A 79 16.72 3.53 -7.10
C VAL A 79 17.62 2.82 -8.11
N ALA A 80 18.01 3.48 -9.20
CA ALA A 80 18.91 2.91 -10.18
C ALA A 80 20.31 2.63 -9.59
N LEU A 81 20.81 3.51 -8.72
CA LEU A 81 22.09 3.33 -8.03
C LEU A 81 22.02 2.29 -6.90
N ASN A 82 20.91 2.25 -6.17
CA ASN A 82 20.68 1.29 -5.11
C ASN A 82 19.23 0.79 -5.12
N PRO A 83 18.95 -0.34 -5.79
CA PRO A 83 17.61 -0.89 -5.84
C PRO A 83 17.01 -1.20 -4.46
N GLN A 84 17.83 -1.43 -3.44
CA GLN A 84 17.39 -1.76 -2.08
C GLN A 84 17.07 -0.53 -1.21
N ILE A 85 17.17 0.68 -1.78
CA ILE A 85 16.94 1.90 -1.02
C ILE A 85 15.47 2.00 -0.58
N SER A 86 15.25 2.16 0.73
CA SER A 86 13.91 2.38 1.25
C SER A 86 13.46 3.83 1.03
N THR A 87 12.15 4.06 0.92
CA THR A 87 11.59 5.42 0.85
C THR A 87 11.97 6.31 2.05
N ARG A 88 12.26 5.71 3.22
CA ARG A 88 12.78 6.42 4.40
C ARG A 88 14.23 6.87 4.19
N GLN A 89 15.06 6.05 3.55
CA GLN A 89 16.42 6.43 3.20
C GLN A 89 16.42 7.50 2.11
N ILE A 90 15.50 7.42 1.13
CA ILE A 90 15.34 8.47 0.12
C ILE A 90 15.04 9.82 0.79
N GLU A 91 14.12 9.83 1.77
CA GLU A 91 13.81 11.03 2.55
C GLU A 91 15.02 11.56 3.32
N ARG A 92 15.77 10.67 3.99
CA ARG A 92 16.95 11.06 4.78
C ARG A 92 18.11 11.57 3.92
N GLN A 93 18.31 11.01 2.73
CA GLN A 93 19.46 11.31 1.87
C GLN A 93 19.18 12.47 0.91
N TYR A 94 17.97 12.54 0.36
CA TYR A 94 17.62 13.49 -0.71
C TYR A 94 16.58 14.53 -0.28
N GLY A 95 16.08 14.48 0.96
CA GLY A 95 15.08 15.42 1.48
C GLY A 95 13.67 15.24 0.88
N ILE A 96 13.46 14.18 0.08
CA ILE A 96 12.19 13.92 -0.59
C ILE A 96 11.30 13.10 0.34
N SER A 97 10.21 13.71 0.80
CA SER A 97 9.27 12.98 1.66
C SER A 97 8.73 11.71 1.02
N LYS A 98 8.33 10.74 1.86
CA LYS A 98 7.92 9.40 1.42
C LYS A 98 6.75 9.40 0.42
N SER A 99 5.83 10.37 0.51
CA SER A 99 4.63 10.41 -0.34
C SER A 99 4.96 10.75 -1.82
N PRO A 100 5.68 11.84 -2.12
CA PRO A 100 6.27 12.09 -3.44
C PRO A 100 7.11 10.93 -3.97
N ALA A 101 8.03 10.38 -3.15
CA ALA A 101 8.88 9.27 -3.57
C ALA A 101 8.03 8.06 -4.01
N ASN A 102 7.06 7.64 -3.19
CA ASN A 102 6.14 6.56 -3.55
C ASN A 102 5.33 6.86 -4.81
N ARG A 103 4.94 8.12 -5.03
CA ARG A 103 4.19 8.52 -6.24
C ARG A 103 5.05 8.38 -7.49
N VAL A 104 6.31 8.83 -7.44
CA VAL A 104 7.27 8.69 -8.54
C VAL A 104 7.51 7.20 -8.85
N LEU A 105 7.77 6.38 -7.82
CA LEU A 105 8.02 4.95 -8.00
C LEU A 105 6.83 4.26 -8.67
N LYS A 106 5.60 4.53 -8.22
CA LYS A 106 4.38 3.98 -8.82
C LYS A 106 4.16 4.42 -10.27
N LEU A 107 4.40 5.70 -10.58
CA LEU A 107 4.24 6.22 -11.95
C LEU A 107 5.24 5.59 -12.91
N ASN A 108 6.44 5.27 -12.43
CA ASN A 108 7.49 4.62 -13.21
C ASN A 108 7.48 3.09 -13.08
N LYS A 109 6.42 2.50 -12.53
CA LYS A 109 6.24 1.04 -12.39
C LYS A 109 7.34 0.33 -11.57
N PHE A 110 8.03 1.06 -10.69
CA PHE A 110 8.94 0.43 -9.74
C PHE A 110 8.14 -0.21 -8.61
N HIS A 111 8.29 -1.52 -8.47
CA HIS A 111 7.64 -2.31 -7.44
C HIS A 111 8.67 -2.82 -6.42
N PRO A 112 8.37 -2.74 -5.11
CA PRO A 112 9.19 -3.38 -4.10
C PRO A 112 8.95 -4.90 -4.17
N TYR A 113 9.97 -5.65 -4.55
CA TYR A 113 9.95 -7.10 -4.51
C TYR A 113 10.73 -7.59 -3.29
N HIS A 114 10.17 -8.57 -2.59
CA HIS A 114 10.84 -9.23 -1.48
C HIS A 114 11.65 -10.43 -1.96
N ILE A 115 12.81 -10.64 -1.32
CA ILE A 115 13.63 -11.83 -1.56
C ILE A 115 12.85 -13.05 -1.06
N HIS A 116 12.64 -14.02 -1.96
CA HIS A 116 12.09 -15.32 -1.62
C HIS A 116 13.25 -16.28 -1.35
N LEU A 117 13.40 -16.69 -0.09
CA LEU A 117 14.30 -17.79 0.25
C LEU A 117 13.53 -19.09 0.08
N THR A 118 13.77 -19.77 -1.04
CA THR A 118 13.26 -21.13 -1.26
C THR A 118 14.33 -22.13 -0.87
N GLN A 119 13.93 -23.19 -0.18
CA GLN A 119 14.79 -24.36 0.02
C GLN A 119 15.10 -24.96 -1.36
N GLN A 120 16.35 -25.32 -1.60
CA GLN A 120 16.71 -26.07 -2.80
C GLN A 120 16.06 -27.45 -2.71
N LEU A 121 15.21 -27.76 -3.69
CA LEU A 121 14.55 -29.06 -3.80
C LEU A 121 15.26 -29.90 -4.85
N GLU A 122 15.50 -31.17 -4.55
CA GLU A 122 15.95 -32.15 -5.54
C GLU A 122 14.74 -32.77 -6.25
N GLU A 123 14.96 -33.33 -7.45
CA GLU A 123 13.89 -33.96 -8.25
C GLU A 123 13.12 -35.04 -7.46
N ARG A 124 13.83 -35.76 -6.58
CA ARG A 124 13.26 -36.80 -5.71
C ARG A 124 12.35 -36.24 -4.63
N ASP A 125 12.55 -35.00 -4.20
CA ASP A 125 11.76 -34.37 -3.15
C ASP A 125 10.33 -34.08 -3.60
N TYR A 126 10.13 -33.73 -4.88
CA TYR A 126 8.79 -33.47 -5.43
C TYR A 126 7.91 -34.71 -5.29
N GLN A 127 8.42 -35.88 -5.69
CA GLN A 127 7.68 -37.14 -5.57
C GLN A 127 7.41 -37.50 -4.11
N ARG A 128 8.39 -37.33 -3.22
CA ARG A 128 8.23 -37.59 -1.77
C ARG A 128 7.17 -36.68 -1.15
N ARG A 129 7.17 -35.39 -1.49
CA ARG A 129 6.19 -34.41 -1.02
C ARG A 129 4.78 -34.75 -1.50
N VAL A 130 4.61 -35.09 -2.78
CA VAL A 130 3.29 -35.49 -3.32
C VAL A 130 2.78 -36.76 -2.64
N ARG A 131 3.65 -37.76 -2.44
CA ARG A 131 3.29 -39.00 -1.73
C ARG A 131 2.84 -38.71 -0.30
N PHE A 132 3.59 -37.87 0.42
CA PHE A 132 3.23 -37.45 1.76
C PHE A 132 1.88 -36.72 1.79
N CYS A 133 1.63 -35.78 0.87
CA CYS A 133 0.35 -35.07 0.79
C CYS A 133 -0.83 -36.01 0.55
N ASN A 134 -0.68 -36.99 -0.36
CA ASN A 134 -1.72 -37.97 -0.62
C ASN A 134 -1.97 -38.87 0.60
N TRP A 135 -0.90 -39.36 1.24
CA TRP A 135 -1.02 -40.15 2.47
C TRP A 135 -1.70 -39.36 3.59
N ALA A 136 -1.28 -38.11 3.83
CA ALA A 136 -1.86 -37.26 4.86
C ALA A 136 -3.35 -36.99 4.60
N ARG A 137 -3.74 -36.75 3.35
CA ARG A 137 -5.15 -36.62 2.96
C ARG A 137 -5.95 -37.87 3.31
N ASP A 138 -5.42 -39.05 2.99
CA ASP A 138 -6.12 -40.31 3.24
C ASP A 138 -6.25 -40.58 4.76
N GLN A 139 -5.25 -40.22 5.58
CA GLN A 139 -5.34 -40.27 7.05
C GLN A 139 -6.42 -39.34 7.60
N ILE A 140 -6.50 -38.10 7.09
CA ILE A 140 -7.52 -37.13 7.49
C ILE A 140 -8.94 -37.62 7.14
N GLN A 141 -9.10 -38.29 5.99
CA GLN A 141 -10.39 -38.87 5.59
C GLN A 141 -10.82 -40.04 6.46
N GLN A 142 -9.87 -40.88 6.89
CA GLN A 142 -10.16 -42.05 7.73
C GLN A 142 -10.43 -41.68 9.18
N ASN A 143 -9.73 -40.68 9.71
CA ASN A 143 -9.91 -40.19 11.08
C ASN A 143 -10.08 -38.66 11.10
N PRO A 144 -11.32 -38.16 11.30
CA PRO A 144 -11.59 -36.72 11.42
C PRO A 144 -10.82 -36.03 12.56
N ARG A 145 -10.36 -36.77 13.59
CA ARG A 145 -9.54 -36.24 14.68
C ARG A 145 -8.03 -36.34 14.43
N PHE A 146 -7.59 -36.85 13.28
CA PHE A 146 -6.16 -37.06 12.98
C PHE A 146 -5.30 -35.82 13.25
N ILE A 147 -5.74 -34.64 12.81
CA ILE A 147 -5.00 -33.39 13.03
C ILE A 147 -4.99 -32.98 14.50
N ALA A 148 -6.10 -33.17 15.22
CA ALA A 148 -6.20 -32.85 16.65
C ALA A 148 -5.33 -33.78 17.51
N ASP A 149 -5.25 -35.06 17.13
CA ASP A 149 -4.43 -36.07 17.80
C ASP A 149 -2.94 -36.03 17.36
N THR A 150 -2.57 -35.14 16.44
CA THR A 150 -1.18 -34.97 15.96
C THR A 150 -0.49 -33.83 16.69
N LEU A 151 0.66 -34.10 17.30
CA LEU A 151 1.56 -33.08 17.84
C LEU A 151 2.54 -32.62 16.75
N PHE A 152 2.44 -31.36 16.33
CA PHE A 152 3.42 -30.75 15.43
C PHE A 152 4.54 -30.12 16.24
N SER A 153 5.78 -30.52 16.02
CA SER A 153 6.95 -29.92 16.68
C SER A 153 7.91 -29.31 15.67
N ASP A 154 8.62 -28.27 16.10
CA ASP A 154 9.70 -27.67 15.32
C ASP A 154 10.84 -27.20 16.25
N GLU A 155 12.01 -27.01 15.66
CA GLU A 155 13.18 -26.42 16.31
C GLU A 155 13.51 -25.08 15.66
N ALA A 156 13.60 -24.03 16.48
CA ALA A 156 14.00 -22.70 16.04
C ALA A 156 15.38 -22.33 16.60
N THR A 157 16.31 -22.02 15.70
CA THR A 157 17.62 -21.50 16.09
C THR A 157 17.57 -19.97 16.16
N PHE A 158 17.75 -19.42 17.37
CA PHE A 158 17.95 -17.99 17.56
C PHE A 158 19.44 -17.67 17.62
N CYS A 159 19.87 -16.65 16.90
CA CYS A 159 21.25 -16.18 16.91
C CYS A 159 21.27 -14.64 16.90
N ASN A 160 22.32 -14.04 17.44
CA ASN A 160 22.50 -12.58 17.41
C ASN A 160 22.84 -12.01 16.01
N ARG A 161 22.76 -12.83 14.95
CA ARG A 161 23.17 -12.45 13.60
C ARG A 161 22.16 -11.59 12.86
N GLY A 162 21.00 -11.31 13.45
CA GLY A 162 19.95 -10.53 12.77
C GLY A 162 19.73 -11.07 11.37
N GLY A 163 19.37 -12.36 11.26
CA GLY A 163 19.12 -13.01 9.98
C GLY A 163 18.24 -12.12 9.09
N VAL A 164 18.46 -12.18 7.77
CA VAL A 164 17.80 -11.35 6.75
C VAL A 164 16.36 -11.05 7.17
N ASN A 165 16.13 -9.83 7.69
CA ASN A 165 14.78 -9.41 8.01
C ASN A 165 14.08 -9.23 6.67
N ARG A 166 13.33 -10.26 6.24
CA ARG A 166 12.67 -10.33 4.93
C ARG A 166 11.79 -9.11 4.67
N HIS A 167 11.21 -8.53 5.71
CA HIS A 167 10.41 -7.30 5.62
C HIS A 167 11.24 -6.09 5.21
N ASN A 168 12.52 -6.04 5.59
CA ASN A 168 13.44 -4.96 5.24
C ASN A 168 14.24 -5.25 3.97
N CYS A 169 14.29 -6.50 3.50
CA CYS A 169 14.95 -6.87 2.25
C CYS A 169 13.96 -6.83 1.08
N HIS A 170 13.72 -5.62 0.60
CA HIS A 170 13.04 -5.34 -0.65
C HIS A 170 13.99 -4.66 -1.63
N TYR A 171 13.72 -4.81 -2.92
CA TYR A 171 14.37 -4.03 -3.96
C TYR A 171 13.31 -3.51 -4.94
N TYR A 172 13.53 -2.30 -5.44
CA TYR A 172 12.68 -1.68 -6.45
C TYR A 172 13.18 -2.05 -7.84
N SER A 173 12.30 -2.62 -8.66
CA SER A 173 12.55 -2.84 -10.08
C SER A 173 11.23 -2.79 -10.86
N ASP A 174 11.31 -2.56 -12.16
CA ASP A 174 10.21 -2.59 -13.13
C ASP A 174 9.86 -4.01 -13.60
N ALA A 175 10.78 -4.96 -13.43
CA ALA A 175 10.59 -6.39 -13.64
C ALA A 175 11.14 -7.19 -12.44
N ASN A 176 10.77 -8.46 -12.28
CA ASN A 176 11.32 -9.27 -11.20
C ASN A 176 12.76 -9.76 -11.55
N PRO A 177 13.81 -9.33 -10.85
CA PRO A 177 15.19 -9.71 -11.11
C PRO A 177 15.60 -11.03 -10.44
N HIS A 178 14.71 -11.73 -9.73
CA HIS A 178 14.98 -13.01 -9.07
C HIS A 178 16.25 -13.02 -8.20
N TRP A 179 16.45 -11.95 -7.43
CA TRP A 179 17.72 -11.69 -6.76
C TRP A 179 18.05 -12.71 -5.66
N GLN A 180 19.32 -13.14 -5.60
CA GLN A 180 19.87 -14.04 -4.59
C GLN A 180 20.96 -13.34 -3.78
N ARG A 181 21.07 -13.63 -2.47
CA ARG A 181 22.09 -13.02 -1.59
C ARG A 181 22.86 -14.11 -0.84
N SER A 182 24.18 -14.10 -0.95
CA SER A 182 25.09 -14.89 -0.13
C SER A 182 25.36 -14.21 1.22
N GLN A 183 25.61 -15.00 2.26
CA GLN A 183 25.94 -14.52 3.61
C GLN A 183 27.30 -15.08 4.05
N GLU A 184 28.17 -14.22 4.58
CA GLU A 184 29.46 -14.63 5.15
C GLU A 184 29.38 -14.85 6.67
N PHE A 185 30.16 -15.81 7.19
CA PHE A 185 30.04 -16.31 8.54
C PHE A 185 31.36 -16.20 9.32
N LYS A 186 31.46 -15.35 10.36
CA LYS A 186 32.48 -15.51 11.43
C LYS A 186 31.94 -15.18 12.84
N ARG A 187 32.03 -16.20 13.72
CA ARG A 187 31.74 -16.32 15.18
C ARG A 187 30.31 -16.00 15.68
N GLN A 188 29.77 -16.88 16.54
CA GLN A 188 28.33 -17.10 16.77
C GLN A 188 28.04 -17.52 18.21
N TRP A 189 26.93 -17.04 18.77
CA TRP A 189 26.13 -17.86 19.67
C TRP A 189 24.80 -18.19 18.97
N SER A 190 24.34 -19.40 19.18
CA SER A 190 23.05 -19.89 18.74
C SER A 190 22.41 -20.62 19.90
N ILE A 191 21.15 -20.33 20.18
CA ILE A 191 20.33 -21.14 21.10
C ILE A 191 19.26 -21.82 20.27
N ASN A 192 19.11 -23.13 20.46
CA ASN A 192 18.06 -23.90 19.83
C ASN A 192 16.90 -23.99 20.79
N VAL A 193 15.70 -23.73 20.28
CA VAL A 193 14.47 -23.83 21.06
C VAL A 193 13.55 -24.82 20.38
N TRP A 194 13.17 -25.85 21.10
CA TRP A 194 12.17 -26.81 20.65
C TRP A 194 10.81 -26.43 21.25
N ALA A 195 9.75 -26.55 20.43
CA ALA A 195 8.37 -26.48 20.91
C ALA A 195 7.46 -27.41 20.10
N GLY A 196 6.46 -27.97 20.75
CA GLY A 196 5.36 -28.74 20.17
C GLY A 196 4.03 -28.02 20.30
N MET A 197 3.16 -28.18 19.31
CA MET A 197 1.80 -27.66 19.25
C MET A 197 0.82 -28.79 18.89
N GLY A 198 -0.15 -29.01 19.76
CA GLY A 198 -1.34 -29.83 19.53
C GLY A 198 -2.53 -29.15 20.20
N ASP A 199 -3.35 -29.90 20.94
CA ASP A 199 -4.38 -29.32 21.82
C ASP A 199 -3.80 -28.40 22.92
N VAL A 200 -2.53 -28.63 23.26
CA VAL A 200 -1.74 -27.81 24.18
C VAL A 200 -0.38 -27.49 23.55
N ILE A 201 0.26 -26.43 24.06
CA ILE A 201 1.65 -26.10 23.72
C ILE A 201 2.57 -26.84 24.69
N VAL A 202 3.58 -27.53 24.15
CA VAL A 202 4.61 -28.25 24.90
C VAL A 202 5.95 -27.57 24.67
N GLY A 203 6.60 -27.08 25.74
CA GLY A 203 7.80 -26.22 25.66
C GLY A 203 7.52 -24.77 26.06
N PRO A 204 8.43 -23.81 25.77
CA PRO A 204 9.68 -23.96 25.04
C PRO A 204 10.77 -24.67 25.85
N PHE A 205 11.51 -25.57 25.20
CA PHE A 205 12.72 -26.18 25.76
C PHE A 205 13.94 -25.57 25.10
N PHE A 206 14.84 -25.01 25.90
CA PHE A 206 16.10 -24.42 25.46
C PHE A 206 17.17 -25.52 25.46
N LEU A 207 17.76 -25.77 24.30
CA LEU A 207 18.78 -26.80 24.04
C LEU A 207 20.18 -26.20 23.98
#